data_AF-A0A9E3HYE5-F1
#
_entry.id   AF-A0A9E3HYE5-F1
#
_cell.length_a   1.000
_cell.length_b   1.000
_cell.length_c   1.000
_cell.angle_alpha   90.00
_cell.angle_beta   90.00
_cell.angle_gamma   90.00
#
_symmetry.space_group_name_H-M   'P 1'
#
loop_
_entity.id
_entity.type
_entity.pdbx_description
1 polymer ?
#
loop_
_entity_poly.entity_id
_entity_poly.type
_entity_poly.pdbx_seq_one_letter_code
_entity_poly.pdbx_strand_id
1 'polypeptide(L)'
;MKLAIFTLVAGLIMLAVPPATSLYAAELNPHRVLLVIGDQWDDPASFLIDIDTNEAPEYDHTVRPKGIDFMQLVVMLKSWGIPFDIVRLDQQSLDINMFLGPDGKPSHGCVLWAADPRTELMRQDYGVLAEAVAQHGVSLVALSNRIDQPELEMLLGVTYKGYFHASEEATVEADHYLTRGLGPVLLSMADVGYMHRVQVETGGEVIVLAKQGEYPCLTLRETGSGSRAIWIGGDARIMFDQQKMRTLLRRAITVATGYCLYKTWENRKIIVMDDPGGAQNAWLEHWQYSTLTREQYRRKLIEPLKKHNAIMVINVIPGFVNEDTRRIESSFQRKFTDKFGRVQDYPSTKLGLEDGIAEGVFELQSHGWTHMQPDLESPPGPWWGAPLDGEKAEVGWYREFGDTRRGFVDIPAANQAFRMRTGRQWLNYQFGIDPLSFVSGGGGVSRNEYHNHTWILAAREGFGWFCWFGGYLGPEMAVRSWLFEGTAESPLTIPAMPDAHDKGIAEHPERFEETFVPGGPDAVYIGFNEFVGYLQAGRQMQSEPGVRVTFHYDDHYCQFFRDNESVWTLELADWARKELKGKTVYADGKAAGSIDESSSQIVIIPAGLGEHTFEIK
;
A
#
# COMPACT_ATOMS: atom_id res chain seq x y z
N MET A 1 55.14 40.90 68.48
CA MET A 1 53.87 41.27 67.84
C MET A 1 54.21 41.79 66.45
N LYS A 2 54.20 41.00 65.35
CA LYS A 2 53.08 40.32 64.66
C LYS A 2 51.89 41.24 64.44
N LEU A 3 51.74 41.78 63.23
CA LEU A 3 50.79 41.22 62.26
C LEU A 3 51.10 41.74 60.84
N ALA A 4 51.30 40.80 59.92
CA ALA A 4 51.39 41.00 58.48
C ALA A 4 50.00 40.74 57.89
N ILE A 5 49.59 41.49 56.86
CA ILE A 5 48.44 41.14 56.02
C ILE A 5 48.95 41.03 54.58
N PHE A 6 48.81 39.80 54.09
CA PHE A 6 49.17 39.31 52.76
C PHE A 6 48.13 39.76 51.73
N THR A 7 48.61 40.22 50.58
CA THR A 7 47.82 40.39 49.35
C THR A 7 47.61 39.02 48.70
N LEU A 8 46.36 38.57 48.62
CA LEU A 8 45.99 37.31 47.95
C LEU A 8 45.63 37.61 46.48
N VAL A 9 46.47 37.15 45.56
CA VAL A 9 46.18 37.10 44.12
C VAL A 9 45.45 35.79 43.85
N ALA A 10 44.16 35.84 43.57
CA ALA A 10 43.38 34.69 43.14
C ALA A 10 43.57 34.49 41.63
N GLY A 11 44.40 33.51 41.26
CA GLY A 11 44.47 32.98 39.90
C GLY A 11 43.27 32.07 39.65
N LEU A 12 42.38 32.49 38.75
CA LEU A 12 41.31 31.65 38.23
C LEU A 12 41.91 30.68 37.21
N ILE A 13 42.19 29.45 37.62
CA ILE A 13 42.45 28.34 36.69
C ILE A 13 41.09 27.86 36.20
N MET A 14 40.70 28.27 34.99
CA MET A 14 39.62 27.60 34.25
C MET A 14 40.11 26.20 33.88
N LEU A 15 39.74 25.21 34.69
CA LEU A 15 39.76 23.82 34.26
C LEU A 15 38.66 23.68 33.21
N ALA A 16 39.07 23.58 31.94
CA ALA A 16 38.20 23.14 30.87
C ALA A 16 37.72 21.73 31.22
N VAL A 17 36.51 21.63 31.75
CA VAL A 17 35.78 20.37 31.82
C VAL A 17 35.49 20.01 30.36
N PRO A 18 36.04 18.91 29.81
CA PRO A 18 35.60 18.45 28.50
C PRO A 18 34.08 18.28 28.57
N PRO A 19 33.32 18.68 27.53
CA PRO A 19 31.88 18.45 27.53
C PRO A 19 31.68 16.98 27.85
N ALA A 20 30.90 16.71 28.90
CA ALA A 20 30.48 15.37 29.20
C ALA A 20 29.82 14.85 27.92
N THR A 21 30.51 13.97 27.20
CA THR A 21 29.90 13.08 26.23
C THR A 21 28.88 12.31 27.04
N SER A 22 27.66 12.83 27.03
CA SER A 22 26.48 12.04 27.35
C SER A 22 26.64 10.77 26.55
N LEU A 23 26.94 9.67 27.24
CA LEU A 23 26.65 8.34 26.75
C LEU A 23 25.13 8.30 26.60
N TYR A 24 24.63 8.87 25.50
CA TYR A 24 23.30 8.57 25.02
C TYR A 24 23.31 7.05 24.88
N ALA A 25 22.61 6.36 25.80
CA ALA A 25 22.09 5.05 25.46
C ALA A 25 21.39 5.25 24.13
N ALA A 26 21.83 4.56 23.07
CA ALA A 26 21.35 4.80 21.73
C ALA A 26 19.83 4.79 21.73
N GLU A 27 19.25 5.98 21.63
CA GLU A 27 17.82 6.16 21.61
C GLU A 27 17.44 5.79 20.18
N LEU A 28 16.76 4.65 20.02
CA LEU A 28 16.26 4.28 18.70
C LEU A 28 15.32 5.37 18.21
N ASN A 29 15.41 5.62 16.92
CA ASN A 29 14.62 6.62 16.26
C ASN A 29 13.18 6.11 16.09
N PRO A 30 12.16 6.99 16.13
CA PRO A 30 10.77 6.58 15.94
C PRO A 30 10.59 5.79 14.63
N HIS A 31 9.83 4.70 14.68
CA HIS A 31 9.48 3.94 13.47
C HIS A 31 8.41 4.68 12.67
N ARG A 32 8.77 5.81 12.07
CA ARG A 32 7.90 6.65 11.22
C ARG A 32 8.74 7.41 10.21
N VAL A 33 8.27 7.46 8.96
CA VAL A 33 8.98 8.08 7.84
C VAL A 33 8.34 9.41 7.46
N LEU A 34 9.15 10.44 7.23
CA LEU A 34 8.70 11.67 6.59
C LEU A 34 9.09 11.60 5.10
N LEU A 35 8.12 11.33 4.22
CA LEU A 35 8.34 11.29 2.78
C LEU A 35 8.25 12.71 2.21
N VAL A 36 9.36 13.23 1.69
CA VAL A 36 9.42 14.57 1.11
C VAL A 36 9.41 14.47 -0.40
N ILE A 37 8.44 15.14 -1.03
CA ILE A 37 8.28 15.22 -2.49
C ILE A 37 8.27 16.69 -2.96
N GLY A 38 8.63 16.89 -4.22
CA GLY A 38 8.55 18.15 -4.94
C GLY A 38 7.13 18.36 -5.48
N ASP A 39 6.98 18.38 -6.80
CA ASP A 39 5.71 18.62 -7.48
C ASP A 39 5.09 17.34 -8.08
N GLN A 40 5.52 16.17 -7.62
CA GLN A 40 5.16 14.87 -8.20
C GLN A 40 3.68 14.48 -8.03
N TRP A 41 2.93 15.15 -7.17
CA TRP A 41 1.55 14.81 -6.85
C TRP A 41 0.58 15.82 -7.49
N ASP A 42 -0.08 15.42 -8.57
CA ASP A 42 -0.92 16.34 -9.35
C ASP A 42 -2.27 16.69 -8.70
N ASP A 43 -2.77 15.91 -7.72
CA ASP A 43 -4.02 16.24 -7.03
C ASP A 43 -3.81 17.46 -6.11
N PRO A 44 -4.46 18.62 -6.39
CA PRO A 44 -4.31 19.80 -5.55
C PRO A 44 -4.85 19.60 -4.13
N ALA A 45 -5.77 18.66 -3.92
CA ALA A 45 -6.33 18.36 -2.61
C ALA A 45 -5.49 17.35 -1.79
N SER A 46 -4.38 16.84 -2.35
CA SER A 46 -3.49 15.87 -1.71
C SER A 46 -4.22 14.63 -1.18
N PHE A 47 -5.15 14.08 -1.98
CA PHE A 47 -5.93 12.90 -1.60
C PHE A 47 -5.75 11.75 -2.59
N LEU A 48 -5.87 11.99 -3.89
CA LEU A 48 -5.83 10.95 -4.92
C LEU A 48 -4.44 10.90 -5.59
N ILE A 49 -3.79 9.74 -5.53
CA ILE A 49 -2.63 9.40 -6.36
C ILE A 49 -3.16 8.64 -7.56
N ASP A 50 -3.31 9.34 -8.68
CA ASP A 50 -3.82 8.81 -9.94
C ASP A 50 -2.78 8.99 -11.04
N ILE A 51 -2.02 7.93 -11.29
CA ILE A 51 -0.96 7.92 -12.29
C ILE A 51 -1.28 6.82 -13.29
N ASP A 52 -1.39 7.18 -14.57
CA ASP A 52 -1.60 6.20 -15.63
C ASP A 52 -0.28 5.59 -16.06
N THR A 53 -0.04 4.36 -15.61
CA THR A 53 1.18 3.60 -15.90
C THR A 53 1.34 3.23 -17.38
N ASN A 54 0.29 3.39 -18.19
CA ASN A 54 0.30 3.05 -19.62
C ASN A 54 0.81 4.19 -20.51
N GLU A 55 1.08 5.38 -19.96
CA GLU A 55 1.60 6.52 -20.74
C GLU A 55 3.10 6.42 -21.09
N ALA A 56 3.77 5.31 -20.77
CA ALA A 56 5.15 5.06 -21.16
C ALA A 56 5.25 4.58 -22.62
N PRO A 57 6.11 5.18 -23.48
CA PRO A 57 6.35 4.68 -24.83
C PRO A 57 6.90 3.24 -24.81
N GLU A 58 6.37 2.36 -25.67
CA GLU A 58 6.81 0.95 -25.75
C GLU A 58 8.32 0.79 -26.04
N TYR A 59 8.95 1.78 -26.70
CA TYR A 59 10.34 1.72 -27.16
C TYR A 59 11.36 2.38 -26.22
N ASP A 60 10.91 3.13 -25.21
CA ASP A 60 11.78 3.80 -24.25
C ASP A 60 11.29 3.56 -22.82
N HIS A 61 11.80 2.49 -22.22
CA HIS A 61 11.45 2.10 -20.86
C HIS A 61 11.96 3.09 -19.80
N THR A 62 12.77 4.10 -20.16
CA THR A 62 13.21 5.15 -19.24
C THR A 62 12.23 6.33 -19.17
N VAL A 63 11.31 6.45 -20.14
CA VAL A 63 10.22 7.42 -20.07
C VAL A 63 9.07 6.82 -19.26
N ARG A 64 8.77 7.47 -18.15
CA ARG A 64 7.68 7.10 -17.26
C ARG A 64 6.82 8.31 -16.93
N PRO A 65 5.54 8.10 -16.59
CA PRO A 65 4.63 9.18 -16.19
C PRO A 65 5.19 10.00 -15.03
N LYS A 66 4.78 11.28 -14.95
CA LYS A 66 5.09 12.12 -13.79
C LYS A 66 4.57 11.46 -12.51
N GLY A 67 5.39 11.48 -11.46
CA GLY A 67 5.02 11.00 -10.12
C GLY A 67 5.04 9.48 -9.92
N ILE A 68 5.36 8.69 -10.95
CA ILE A 68 5.41 7.21 -10.85
C ILE A 68 6.27 6.72 -9.68
N ASP A 69 7.41 7.37 -9.45
CA ASP A 69 8.33 7.13 -8.36
C ASP A 69 7.68 7.40 -7.00
N PHE A 70 6.91 8.50 -6.88
CA PHE A 70 6.17 8.82 -5.68
C PHE A 70 5.09 7.76 -5.39
N MET A 71 4.36 7.32 -6.41
CA MET A 71 3.39 6.23 -6.27
C MET A 71 4.07 4.92 -5.84
N GLN A 72 5.22 4.56 -6.43
CA GLN A 72 6.00 3.39 -6.01
C GLN A 72 6.40 3.45 -4.53
N LEU A 73 6.85 4.61 -4.05
CA LEU A 73 7.21 4.82 -2.64
C LEU A 73 5.99 4.67 -1.72
N VAL A 74 4.86 5.28 -2.06
CA VAL A 74 3.62 5.16 -1.28
C VAL A 74 3.12 3.72 -1.22
N VAL A 75 3.10 3.02 -2.36
CA VAL A 75 2.71 1.61 -2.45
C VAL A 75 3.58 0.74 -1.53
N MET A 76 4.90 0.91 -1.60
CA MET A 76 5.83 0.16 -0.76
C MET A 76 5.63 0.43 0.73
N LEU A 77 5.59 1.71 1.14
CA LEU A 77 5.42 2.08 2.55
C LEU A 77 4.08 1.59 3.12
N LYS A 78 2.99 1.74 2.36
CA LYS A 78 1.66 1.24 2.73
C LYS A 78 1.62 -0.28 2.83
N SER A 79 2.16 -0.98 1.84
CA SER A 79 2.21 -2.44 1.84
C SER A 79 2.99 -3.02 3.01
N TRP A 80 4.15 -2.42 3.29
CA TRP A 80 4.99 -2.82 4.41
C TRP A 80 4.36 -2.48 5.77
N GLY A 81 3.34 -1.62 5.80
CA GLY A 81 2.75 -1.11 7.03
C GLY A 81 3.69 -0.18 7.80
N ILE A 82 4.64 0.46 7.11
CA ILE A 82 5.50 1.49 7.70
C ILE A 82 4.69 2.79 7.76
N PRO A 83 4.57 3.48 8.91
CA PRO A 83 3.78 4.68 9.02
C PRO A 83 4.58 5.84 8.42
N PHE A 84 3.90 6.70 7.69
CA PHE A 84 4.56 7.83 7.05
C PHE A 84 3.62 9.03 6.91
N ASP A 85 4.23 10.20 6.83
CA ASP A 85 3.58 11.44 6.42
C ASP A 85 4.23 11.95 5.13
N ILE A 86 3.52 12.79 4.39
CA ILE A 86 4.00 13.35 3.13
C ILE A 86 4.13 14.87 3.27
N VAL A 87 5.31 15.39 2.94
CA VAL A 87 5.55 16.83 2.77
C VAL A 87 5.68 17.13 1.29
N ARG A 88 4.92 18.14 0.86
CA ARG A 88 4.81 18.60 -0.53
C ARG A 88 5.49 19.95 -0.68
N LEU A 89 6.69 20.00 -1.25
CA LEU A 89 7.45 21.25 -1.35
C LEU A 89 6.85 22.26 -2.35
N ASP A 90 5.91 21.81 -3.20
CA ASP A 90 5.11 22.67 -4.07
C ASP A 90 3.95 23.37 -3.32
N GLN A 91 3.57 22.86 -2.14
CA GLN A 91 2.46 23.39 -1.33
C GLN A 91 2.84 23.79 0.10
N GLN A 92 4.04 23.43 0.55
CA GLN A 92 4.52 23.62 1.92
C GLN A 92 5.99 24.08 1.91
N SER A 93 6.33 24.97 2.84
CA SER A 93 7.73 25.28 3.16
C SER A 93 8.20 24.36 4.29
N LEU A 94 9.44 23.90 4.22
CA LEU A 94 10.07 23.15 5.31
C LEU A 94 10.02 23.95 6.62
N ASP A 95 9.62 23.29 7.69
CA ASP A 95 9.55 23.84 9.04
C ASP A 95 10.10 22.79 10.03
N ILE A 96 10.87 23.24 11.04
CA ILE A 96 11.51 22.32 11.99
C ILE A 96 10.48 21.49 12.78
N ASN A 97 9.26 22.01 12.97
CA ASN A 97 8.16 21.31 13.65
C ASN A 97 7.56 20.19 12.81
N MET A 98 7.96 20.03 11.54
CA MET A 98 7.64 18.84 10.75
C MET A 98 8.50 17.63 11.15
N PHE A 99 9.68 17.87 11.74
CA PHE A 99 10.64 16.85 12.12
C PHE A 99 10.64 16.56 13.62
N LEU A 100 10.23 17.52 14.44
CA LEU A 100 10.30 17.47 15.90
C LEU A 100 8.93 17.55 16.56
N GLY A 101 8.76 16.78 17.63
CA GLY A 101 7.63 16.86 18.55
C GLY A 101 7.72 18.06 19.51
N PRO A 102 6.68 18.29 20.32
CA PRO A 102 6.63 19.41 21.28
C PRO A 102 7.69 19.33 22.40
N ASP A 103 8.30 18.16 22.59
CA ASP A 103 9.41 17.91 23.51
C ASP A 103 10.80 18.15 22.87
N GLY A 104 10.84 18.54 21.60
CA GLY A 104 12.08 18.76 20.83
C GLY A 104 12.76 17.48 20.35
N LYS A 105 12.14 16.31 20.54
CA LYS A 105 12.63 15.03 20.03
C LYS A 105 12.12 14.76 18.61
N PRO A 106 12.81 13.92 17.81
CA PRO A 106 12.30 13.48 16.52
C PRO A 106 10.87 12.94 16.60
N SER A 107 9.98 13.44 15.76
CA SER A 107 8.66 12.83 15.49
C SER A 107 8.74 11.74 14.42
N HIS A 108 9.80 11.77 13.61
CA HIS A 108 10.09 10.82 12.54
C HIS A 108 11.53 10.35 12.67
N GLY A 109 11.73 9.05 12.54
CA GLY A 109 13.08 8.48 12.62
C GLY A 109 13.89 8.62 11.33
N CYS A 110 13.21 8.81 10.20
CA CYS A 110 13.84 8.90 8.89
C CYS A 110 13.10 9.88 7.99
N VAL A 111 13.85 10.78 7.36
CA VAL A 111 13.41 11.57 6.20
C VAL A 111 13.72 10.76 4.95
N LEU A 112 12.69 10.43 4.18
CA LEU A 112 12.86 9.85 2.85
C LEU A 112 12.78 10.99 1.83
N TRP A 113 13.94 11.46 1.39
CA TRP A 113 14.06 12.57 0.46
C TRP A 113 13.90 12.09 -0.98
N ALA A 114 12.73 12.37 -1.53
CA ALA A 114 12.34 12.01 -2.87
C ALA A 114 11.88 13.24 -3.67
N ALA A 115 12.28 14.45 -3.29
CA ALA A 115 11.80 15.66 -3.97
C ALA A 115 12.45 15.86 -5.34
N ASP A 116 11.65 15.75 -6.40
CA ASP A 116 12.03 16.07 -7.78
C ASP A 116 11.39 17.40 -8.18
N PRO A 117 12.11 18.53 -8.16
CA PRO A 117 11.55 19.80 -8.62
C PRO A 117 11.54 19.86 -10.16
N ARG A 118 10.44 19.46 -10.79
CA ARG A 118 10.24 19.70 -12.24
C ARG A 118 9.67 21.08 -12.54
N THR A 119 9.07 21.71 -11.53
CA THR A 119 8.51 23.07 -11.56
C THR A 119 9.04 23.91 -10.40
N GLU A 120 8.70 25.19 -10.39
CA GLU A 120 9.07 26.10 -9.31
C GLU A 120 8.37 25.70 -8.01
N LEU A 121 9.16 25.21 -7.05
CA LEU A 121 8.69 24.91 -5.69
C LEU A 121 8.48 26.20 -4.89
N MET A 122 7.77 26.09 -3.76
CA MET A 122 7.80 27.16 -2.77
C MET A 122 9.23 27.43 -2.30
N ARG A 123 9.50 28.65 -1.81
CA ARG A 123 10.80 28.97 -1.23
C ARG A 123 11.05 28.06 -0.01
N GLN A 124 12.13 27.30 -0.08
CA GLN A 124 12.56 26.38 0.98
C GLN A 124 13.74 26.94 1.76
N ASP A 125 13.79 26.63 3.05
CA ASP A 125 14.99 26.75 3.89
C ASP A 125 15.54 25.35 4.17
N TYR A 126 16.51 24.92 3.37
CA TYR A 126 17.15 23.61 3.53
C TYR A 126 18.05 23.54 4.77
N GLY A 127 18.36 24.68 5.41
CA GLY A 127 19.04 24.72 6.70
C GLY A 127 18.25 23.99 7.79
N VAL A 128 16.93 23.97 7.70
CA VAL A 128 16.04 23.21 8.59
C VAL A 128 16.30 21.72 8.53
N LEU A 129 16.49 21.16 7.32
CA LEU A 129 16.82 19.75 7.16
C LEU A 129 18.20 19.45 7.76
N ALA A 130 19.18 20.34 7.53
CA ALA A 130 20.51 20.20 8.12
C ALA A 130 20.48 20.24 9.65
N GLU A 131 19.67 21.12 10.24
CA GLU A 131 19.43 21.18 11.68
C GLU A 131 18.82 19.88 12.20
N ALA A 132 17.73 19.41 11.60
CA ALA A 132 17.06 18.17 12.00
C ALA A 132 18.01 16.96 11.99
N VAL A 133 18.80 16.81 10.92
CA VAL A 133 19.68 15.66 10.74
C VAL A 133 20.95 15.76 11.59
N ALA A 134 21.58 16.92 11.65
CA ALA A 134 22.88 17.08 12.31
C ALA A 134 22.77 17.35 13.82
N GLN A 135 21.64 17.90 14.30
CA GLN A 135 21.50 18.33 15.68
C GLN A 135 20.45 17.53 16.47
N HIS A 136 19.42 17.00 15.81
CA HIS A 136 18.30 16.34 16.48
C HIS A 136 18.24 14.82 16.30
N GLY A 137 19.19 14.22 15.57
CA GLY A 137 19.27 12.76 15.41
C GLY A 137 18.33 12.16 14.36
N VAL A 138 17.64 13.00 13.57
CA VAL A 138 16.81 12.53 12.46
C VAL A 138 17.70 11.95 11.37
N SER A 139 17.44 10.73 10.90
CA SER A 139 18.21 10.14 9.79
C SER A 139 17.66 10.54 8.42
N LEU A 140 18.48 10.43 7.38
CA LEU A 140 18.16 10.81 6.00
C LEU A 140 18.41 9.66 5.04
N VAL A 141 17.44 9.34 4.19
CA VAL A 141 17.58 8.48 3.01
C VAL A 141 17.23 9.33 1.79
N ALA A 142 18.20 9.62 0.93
CA ALA A 142 18.00 10.41 -0.28
C ALA A 142 18.10 9.54 -1.54
N LEU A 143 17.28 9.86 -2.54
CA LEU A 143 17.12 9.03 -3.73
C LEU A 143 17.63 9.71 -5.01
N SER A 144 18.29 8.92 -5.86
CA SER A 144 18.61 9.27 -7.25
C SER A 144 19.38 10.59 -7.38
N ASN A 145 19.08 11.38 -8.40
CA ASN A 145 19.66 12.70 -8.67
C ASN A 145 19.02 13.83 -7.83
N ARG A 146 18.18 13.53 -6.84
CA ARG A 146 17.40 14.50 -6.05
C ARG A 146 18.21 15.13 -4.92
N ILE A 147 19.52 15.16 -5.10
CA ILE A 147 20.51 15.60 -4.12
C ILE A 147 21.25 16.86 -4.56
N ASP A 148 20.83 17.46 -5.68
CA ASP A 148 21.38 18.69 -6.25
C ASP A 148 20.96 19.93 -5.43
N GLN A 149 21.23 19.89 -4.12
CA GLN A 149 21.12 21.00 -3.18
C GLN A 149 22.34 20.94 -2.25
N PRO A 150 23.06 22.05 -2.01
CA PRO A 150 24.30 22.05 -1.22
C PRO A 150 24.15 21.43 0.18
N GLU A 151 23.02 21.65 0.83
CA GLU A 151 22.73 21.10 2.15
C GLU A 151 22.59 19.57 2.11
N LEU A 152 21.97 19.00 1.07
CA LEU A 152 21.85 17.56 0.90
C LEU A 152 23.21 16.92 0.60
N GLU A 153 23.97 17.50 -0.33
CA GLU A 153 25.35 17.10 -0.64
C GLU A 153 26.21 17.06 0.64
N MET A 154 26.16 18.13 1.43
CA MET A 154 26.88 18.26 2.68
C MET A 154 26.48 17.17 3.68
N LEU A 155 25.19 16.90 3.87
CA LEU A 155 24.71 15.88 4.81
C LEU A 155 25.14 14.47 4.38
N LEU A 156 24.97 14.16 3.10
CA LEU A 156 25.30 12.86 2.52
C LEU A 156 26.82 12.66 2.36
N GLY A 157 27.61 13.73 2.37
CA GLY A 157 29.05 13.70 2.11
C GLY A 157 29.40 13.40 0.65
N VAL A 158 28.48 13.70 -0.26
CA VAL A 158 28.63 13.48 -1.71
C VAL A 158 28.61 14.81 -2.45
N THR A 159 29.22 14.86 -3.63
CA THR A 159 29.13 16.01 -4.55
C THR A 159 28.55 15.54 -5.87
N TYR A 160 27.37 16.02 -6.21
CA TYR A 160 26.68 15.74 -7.45
C TYR A 160 27.39 16.41 -8.63
N LYS A 161 27.60 15.64 -9.70
CA LYS A 161 28.27 16.10 -10.93
C LYS A 161 27.36 16.10 -12.14
N GLY A 162 26.18 15.50 -12.03
CA GLY A 162 25.24 15.29 -13.13
C GLY A 162 24.81 13.83 -13.25
N TYR A 163 24.21 13.51 -14.38
CA TYR A 163 23.70 12.18 -14.68
C TYR A 163 23.64 11.96 -16.20
N PHE A 164 23.75 10.71 -16.63
CA PHE A 164 23.76 10.34 -18.04
C PHE A 164 23.28 8.90 -18.24
N HIS A 165 22.93 8.53 -19.48
CA HIS A 165 22.54 7.14 -19.78
C HIS A 165 23.74 6.20 -19.72
N ALA A 166 23.56 5.09 -19.01
CA ALA A 166 24.56 4.07 -18.76
C ALA A 166 23.92 2.68 -18.90
N SER A 167 24.70 1.72 -19.38
CA SER A 167 24.30 0.31 -19.49
C SER A 167 25.10 -0.59 -18.54
N GLU A 168 25.90 0.01 -17.66
CA GLU A 168 26.61 -0.68 -16.60
C GLU A 168 25.67 -1.05 -15.46
N GLU A 169 25.83 -2.25 -14.93
CA GLU A 169 25.11 -2.73 -13.75
C GLU A 169 25.64 -2.06 -12.47
N ALA A 170 24.80 -2.00 -11.43
CA ALA A 170 25.26 -1.61 -10.10
C ALA A 170 25.76 -2.84 -9.33
N THR A 171 27.00 -2.80 -8.86
CA THR A 171 27.65 -3.90 -8.15
C THR A 171 27.99 -3.55 -6.71
N VAL A 172 27.85 -4.53 -5.81
CA VAL A 172 28.20 -4.41 -4.40
C VAL A 172 29.73 -4.34 -4.23
N GLU A 173 30.20 -3.37 -3.46
CA GLU A 173 31.63 -3.15 -3.16
C GLU A 173 31.99 -3.59 -1.73
N ALA A 174 31.03 -3.58 -0.80
CA ALA A 174 31.27 -3.88 0.60
C ALA A 174 30.14 -4.72 1.21
N ASP A 175 30.51 -5.63 2.12
CA ASP A 175 29.54 -6.31 2.97
C ASP A 175 29.01 -5.35 4.03
N HIS A 176 27.70 -5.16 4.01
CA HIS A 176 26.98 -4.33 4.95
C HIS A 176 25.55 -4.85 5.05
N TYR A 177 24.86 -4.55 6.14
CA TYR A 177 23.44 -4.91 6.31
C TYR A 177 22.58 -4.57 5.07
N LEU A 178 22.83 -3.42 4.45
CA LEU A 178 22.13 -2.97 3.24
C LEU A 178 22.28 -3.94 2.05
N THR A 179 23.48 -4.48 1.83
CA THR A 179 23.84 -5.25 0.63
C THR A 179 23.83 -6.77 0.87
N ARG A 180 23.89 -7.21 2.13
CA ARG A 180 23.99 -8.62 2.53
C ARG A 180 22.87 -9.47 1.94
N GLY A 181 23.23 -10.52 1.20
CA GLY A 181 22.26 -11.45 0.60
C GLY A 181 21.54 -10.95 -0.65
N LEU A 182 21.78 -9.72 -1.12
CA LEU A 182 21.21 -9.22 -2.39
C LEU A 182 21.98 -9.73 -3.63
N GLY A 183 23.13 -10.38 -3.42
CA GLY A 183 24.03 -10.83 -4.48
C GLY A 183 24.95 -9.71 -5.00
N PRO A 184 25.87 -10.03 -5.92
CA PRO A 184 26.90 -9.10 -6.38
C PRO A 184 26.35 -7.95 -7.24
N VAL A 185 25.22 -8.17 -7.93
CA VAL A 185 24.54 -7.17 -8.78
C VAL A 185 23.26 -6.71 -8.08
N LEU A 186 23.21 -5.43 -7.69
CA LEU A 186 22.05 -4.81 -7.06
C LEU A 186 21.00 -4.39 -8.08
N LEU A 187 21.45 -3.84 -9.19
CA LEU A 187 20.60 -3.30 -10.24
C LEU A 187 21.13 -3.82 -11.58
N SER A 188 20.32 -4.68 -12.22
CA SER A 188 20.66 -5.34 -13.47
C SER A 188 20.11 -4.59 -14.67
N MET A 189 20.85 -4.66 -15.78
CA MET A 189 20.47 -4.04 -17.05
C MET A 189 19.84 -5.02 -18.04
N ALA A 190 19.68 -6.30 -17.67
CA ALA A 190 19.25 -7.36 -18.57
C ALA A 190 17.91 -7.06 -19.29
N ASP A 191 16.94 -6.49 -18.57
CA ASP A 191 15.58 -6.24 -19.08
C ASP A 191 15.31 -4.77 -19.46
N VAL A 192 16.25 -3.86 -19.16
CA VAL A 192 16.08 -2.41 -19.36
C VAL A 192 17.02 -1.88 -20.45
N GLY A 193 18.20 -2.49 -20.61
CA GLY A 193 19.25 -2.08 -21.56
C GLY A 193 20.09 -0.90 -21.08
N TYR A 194 19.46 0.20 -20.65
CA TYR A 194 20.14 1.38 -20.11
C TYR A 194 19.26 2.16 -19.12
N MET A 195 19.87 2.97 -18.27
CA MET A 195 19.16 3.91 -17.41
C MET A 195 19.98 5.15 -17.08
N HIS A 196 19.35 6.15 -16.46
CA HIS A 196 20.08 7.29 -15.92
C HIS A 196 20.95 6.87 -14.73
N ARG A 197 22.27 6.89 -14.94
CA ARG A 197 23.27 6.80 -13.87
C ARG A 197 23.56 8.19 -13.34
N VAL A 198 23.57 8.31 -12.01
CA VAL A 198 23.94 9.53 -11.30
C VAL A 198 25.44 9.53 -11.02
N GLN A 199 26.12 10.65 -11.29
CA GLN A 199 27.53 10.86 -11.00
C GLN A 199 27.68 11.63 -9.70
N VAL A 200 28.38 11.01 -8.75
CA VAL A 200 28.79 11.69 -7.52
C VAL A 200 30.27 11.42 -7.22
N GLU A 201 30.90 12.37 -6.56
CA GLU A 201 32.16 12.17 -5.83
C GLU A 201 31.87 12.03 -4.34
N THR A 202 32.71 11.30 -3.60
CA THR A 202 32.54 11.08 -2.15
C THR A 202 33.65 11.70 -1.33
N GLY A 203 33.30 12.27 -0.18
CA GLY A 203 34.26 12.69 0.85
C GLY A 203 34.86 11.52 1.64
N GLY A 204 35.90 11.77 2.42
CA GLY A 204 36.64 10.73 3.15
C GLY A 204 35.89 10.02 4.29
N GLU A 205 34.77 10.57 4.75
CA GLU A 205 33.92 10.01 5.82
C GLU A 205 32.78 9.12 5.30
N VAL A 206 32.66 8.98 3.98
CA VAL A 206 31.56 8.24 3.33
C VAL A 206 31.98 6.79 3.05
N ILE A 207 31.12 5.86 3.43
CA ILE A 207 31.26 4.45 3.09
C ILE A 207 30.54 4.20 1.77
N VAL A 208 31.28 3.79 0.74
CA VAL A 208 30.73 3.35 -0.55
C VAL A 208 30.41 1.86 -0.46
N LEU A 209 29.14 1.52 -0.62
CA LEU A 209 28.64 0.15 -0.51
C LEU A 209 28.37 -0.50 -1.86
N ALA A 210 28.10 0.30 -2.89
CA ALA A 210 27.95 -0.15 -4.27
C ALA A 210 28.33 0.95 -5.27
N LYS A 211 28.68 0.53 -6.48
CA LYS A 211 29.01 1.40 -7.62
C LYS A 211 28.26 0.98 -8.88
N GLN A 212 28.03 1.93 -9.77
CA GLN A 212 27.57 1.67 -11.14
C GLN A 212 28.64 2.14 -12.13
N GLY A 213 29.45 1.21 -12.63
CA GLY A 213 30.73 1.55 -13.27
C GLY A 213 31.71 2.15 -12.25
N GLU A 214 32.28 3.32 -12.55
CA GLU A 214 33.25 3.96 -11.65
C GLU A 214 32.62 4.80 -10.52
N TYR A 215 31.35 5.19 -10.66
CA TYR A 215 30.69 6.10 -9.71
C TYR A 215 29.97 5.32 -8.59
N PRO A 216 30.03 5.82 -7.35
CA PRO A 216 29.17 5.33 -6.26
C PRO A 216 27.69 5.39 -6.64
N CYS A 217 26.92 4.40 -6.20
CA CYS A 217 25.46 4.39 -6.33
C CYS A 217 24.74 3.93 -5.04
N LEU A 218 25.49 3.56 -4.00
CA LEU A 218 24.95 3.36 -2.66
C LEU A 218 26.00 3.83 -1.66
N THR A 219 25.66 4.80 -0.84
CA THR A 219 26.56 5.34 0.18
C THR A 219 25.88 5.44 1.54
N LEU A 220 26.71 5.40 2.58
CA LEU A 220 26.32 5.59 3.96
C LEU A 220 27.33 6.52 4.64
N ARG A 221 26.82 7.47 5.40
CA ARG A 221 27.58 8.32 6.32
C ARG A 221 26.88 8.37 7.67
N GLU A 222 27.65 8.25 8.74
CA GLU A 222 27.19 8.52 10.09
C GLU A 222 27.55 9.96 10.44
N THR A 223 26.59 10.73 10.97
CA THR A 223 26.84 12.11 11.39
C THR A 223 27.29 12.15 12.85
N GLY A 224 27.81 13.30 13.30
CA GLY A 224 28.24 13.49 14.68
C GLY A 224 27.13 13.32 15.73
N SER A 225 25.85 13.34 15.34
CA SER A 225 24.72 13.10 16.23
C SER A 225 24.33 11.62 16.37
N GLY A 226 24.98 10.71 15.63
CA GLY A 226 24.58 9.30 15.52
C GLY A 226 23.48 9.05 14.48
N SER A 227 22.98 10.11 13.81
CA SER A 227 22.08 9.97 12.67
C SER A 227 22.80 9.40 11.45
N ARG A 228 22.04 8.78 10.53
CA ARG A 228 22.58 8.13 9.34
C ARG A 228 22.06 8.80 8.10
N ALA A 229 22.98 9.18 7.22
CA ALA A 229 22.70 9.77 5.93
C ALA A 229 23.06 8.74 4.85
N ILE A 230 22.03 8.24 4.15
CA ILE A 230 22.13 7.19 3.13
C ILE A 230 21.71 7.80 1.80
N TRP A 231 22.48 7.53 0.75
CA TRP A 231 22.09 7.86 -0.61
C TRP A 231 21.99 6.59 -1.46
N ILE A 232 20.86 6.45 -2.15
CA ILE A 232 20.59 5.38 -3.11
C ILE A 232 20.52 6.03 -4.50
N GLY A 233 21.58 5.88 -5.28
CA GLY A 233 21.66 6.31 -6.67
C GLY A 233 20.94 5.35 -7.63
N GLY A 234 20.70 5.82 -8.85
CA GLY A 234 19.97 5.11 -9.90
C GLY A 234 18.89 6.00 -10.52
N ASP A 235 18.12 5.47 -11.47
CA ASP A 235 16.98 6.19 -12.05
C ASP A 235 15.74 6.03 -11.18
N ALA A 236 15.30 7.12 -10.54
CA ALA A 236 14.17 7.13 -9.61
C ALA A 236 12.88 6.55 -10.21
N ARG A 237 12.71 6.59 -11.54
CA ARG A 237 11.46 6.18 -12.20
C ARG A 237 11.35 4.69 -12.45
N ILE A 238 12.46 3.97 -12.39
CA ILE A 238 12.51 2.54 -12.80
C ILE A 238 13.33 1.66 -11.86
N MET A 239 14.15 2.23 -10.97
CA MET A 239 14.98 1.41 -10.08
C MET A 239 14.14 0.46 -9.22
N PHE A 240 12.93 0.85 -8.82
CA PHE A 240 12.03 0.04 -8.01
C PHE A 240 11.24 -1.01 -8.77
N ASP A 241 11.37 -1.10 -10.10
CA ASP A 241 10.86 -2.25 -10.86
C ASP A 241 11.58 -3.54 -10.40
N GLN A 242 12.82 -3.41 -9.89
CA GLN A 242 13.63 -4.51 -9.39
C GLN A 242 13.42 -4.76 -7.89
N GLN A 243 13.08 -6.00 -7.52
CA GLN A 243 12.83 -6.42 -6.12
C GLN A 243 14.00 -6.06 -5.17
N LYS A 244 15.25 -6.18 -5.64
CA LYS A 244 16.44 -5.89 -4.82
C LYS A 244 16.49 -4.43 -4.39
N MET A 245 16.08 -3.50 -5.25
CA MET A 245 16.05 -2.07 -4.93
C MET A 245 14.92 -1.73 -3.95
N ARG A 246 13.77 -2.42 -4.04
CA ARG A 246 12.69 -2.31 -3.04
C ARG A 246 13.15 -2.82 -1.67
N THR A 247 13.79 -3.99 -1.63
CA THR A 247 14.40 -4.53 -0.40
C THR A 247 15.47 -3.59 0.16
N LEU A 248 16.32 -3.03 -0.70
CA LEU A 248 17.35 -2.07 -0.31
C LEU A 248 16.75 -0.80 0.32
N LEU A 249 15.67 -0.26 -0.24
CA LEU A 249 14.97 0.89 0.34
C LEU A 249 14.44 0.58 1.74
N ARG A 250 13.75 -0.55 1.92
CA ARG A 250 13.26 -0.97 3.25
C ARG A 250 14.43 -1.05 4.24
N ARG A 251 15.53 -1.68 3.84
CA ARG A 251 16.73 -1.80 4.69
C ARG A 251 17.40 -0.45 4.96
N ALA A 252 17.36 0.50 4.03
CA ALA A 252 17.85 1.85 4.27
C ALA A 252 17.04 2.55 5.36
N ILE A 253 15.72 2.40 5.35
CA ILE A 253 14.84 2.85 6.43
C ILE A 253 15.22 2.14 7.73
N THR A 254 15.39 0.81 7.74
CA THR A 254 15.81 0.06 8.94
C THR A 254 17.16 0.56 9.48
N VAL A 255 18.14 0.87 8.62
CA VAL A 255 19.44 1.40 9.07
C VAL A 255 19.27 2.80 9.65
N ALA A 256 18.46 3.64 9.02
CA ALA A 256 18.18 5.01 9.44
C ALA A 256 17.50 5.07 10.82
N THR A 257 16.53 4.20 11.08
CA THR A 257 15.75 4.16 12.34
C THR A 257 16.37 3.23 13.40
N GLY A 258 17.12 2.22 12.96
CA GLY A 258 17.67 1.12 13.76
C GLY A 258 16.83 -0.15 13.72
N TYR A 259 15.53 -0.03 13.44
CA TYR A 259 14.61 -1.15 13.35
C TYR A 259 13.47 -0.88 12.36
N CYS A 260 12.89 -1.94 11.82
CA CYS A 260 11.68 -1.86 11.03
C CYS A 260 10.72 -2.98 11.44
N LEU A 261 9.46 -2.63 11.67
CA LEU A 261 8.37 -3.57 11.87
C LEU A 261 7.49 -3.52 10.61
N TYR A 262 7.46 -4.61 9.84
CA TYR A 262 6.81 -4.61 8.53
C TYR A 262 6.11 -5.93 8.16
N LYS A 263 5.28 -5.88 7.11
CA LYS A 263 4.65 -7.03 6.47
C LYS A 263 5.18 -7.24 5.04
N THR A 264 5.29 -8.51 4.62
CA THR A 264 5.46 -8.90 3.22
C THR A 264 4.40 -9.93 2.79
N TRP A 265 4.23 -10.09 1.49
CA TRP A 265 3.12 -10.83 0.86
C TRP A 265 3.59 -11.97 -0.04
N GLU A 266 4.82 -12.45 0.17
CA GLU A 266 5.38 -13.57 -0.61
C GLU A 266 4.42 -14.77 -0.64
N ASN A 267 4.19 -15.30 -1.83
CA ASN A 267 3.31 -16.42 -2.13
C ASN A 267 1.83 -16.23 -1.73
N ARG A 268 1.40 -15.01 -1.37
CA ARG A 268 0.00 -14.73 -1.02
C ARG A 268 -0.83 -14.50 -2.28
N LYS A 269 -2.02 -15.12 -2.33
CA LYS A 269 -2.96 -15.05 -3.46
C LYS A 269 -4.34 -14.66 -2.96
N ILE A 270 -5.07 -13.87 -3.74
CA ILE A 270 -6.49 -13.57 -3.49
C ILE A 270 -7.28 -14.08 -4.69
N ILE A 271 -8.10 -15.11 -4.50
CA ILE A 271 -8.99 -15.62 -5.56
C ILE A 271 -10.24 -14.77 -5.57
N VAL A 272 -10.66 -14.27 -6.73
CA VAL A 272 -11.83 -13.40 -6.86
C VAL A 272 -12.83 -13.96 -7.87
N MET A 273 -14.11 -13.93 -7.51
CA MET A 273 -15.25 -14.20 -8.38
C MET A 273 -16.29 -13.07 -8.31
N ASP A 274 -16.84 -12.66 -9.43
CA ASP A 274 -17.82 -11.58 -9.57
C ASP A 274 -19.20 -12.12 -10.00
N ASP A 275 -20.21 -11.26 -9.83
CA ASP A 275 -21.58 -11.34 -10.36
C ASP A 275 -22.68 -12.13 -9.64
N PRO A 276 -22.48 -12.87 -8.52
CA PRO A 276 -23.61 -13.41 -7.80
C PRO A 276 -24.61 -12.34 -7.36
N GLY A 277 -25.88 -12.53 -7.73
CA GLY A 277 -26.97 -11.61 -7.43
C GLY A 277 -27.23 -10.54 -8.49
N GLY A 278 -26.44 -10.49 -9.56
CA GLY A 278 -26.64 -9.57 -10.68
C GLY A 278 -27.90 -9.88 -11.49
N ALA A 279 -28.38 -8.89 -12.25
CA ALA A 279 -29.55 -9.02 -13.13
C ALA A 279 -29.16 -9.24 -14.61
N GLN A 280 -27.90 -9.01 -14.97
CA GLN A 280 -27.37 -9.15 -16.32
C GLN A 280 -27.64 -10.53 -16.91
N ASN A 281 -27.51 -11.59 -16.11
CA ASN A 281 -27.75 -12.96 -16.54
C ASN A 281 -29.20 -13.26 -16.95
N ALA A 282 -30.17 -12.46 -16.47
CA ALA A 282 -31.58 -12.59 -16.82
C ALA A 282 -31.97 -11.76 -18.06
N TRP A 283 -31.20 -10.73 -18.40
CA TRP A 283 -31.60 -9.69 -19.36
C TRP A 283 -30.66 -9.49 -20.55
N LEU A 284 -29.38 -9.87 -20.43
CA LEU A 284 -28.34 -9.63 -21.42
C LEU A 284 -28.05 -10.90 -22.22
N GLU A 285 -28.32 -10.87 -23.53
CA GLU A 285 -28.33 -12.08 -24.39
C GLU A 285 -27.02 -12.88 -24.38
N HIS A 286 -25.86 -12.21 -24.48
CA HIS A 286 -24.55 -12.88 -24.50
C HIS A 286 -24.03 -13.24 -23.09
N TRP A 287 -24.76 -12.83 -22.05
CA TRP A 287 -24.43 -13.08 -20.66
C TRP A 287 -25.49 -13.95 -19.95
N GLN A 288 -26.40 -14.59 -20.69
CA GLN A 288 -27.45 -15.40 -20.09
C GLN A 288 -26.94 -16.73 -19.51
N TYR A 289 -27.34 -17.08 -18.29
CA TYR A 289 -27.13 -18.39 -17.67
C TYR A 289 -28.06 -18.55 -16.46
N SER A 290 -28.27 -19.79 -16.02
CA SER A 290 -28.98 -20.05 -14.76
C SER A 290 -28.06 -19.75 -13.59
N THR A 291 -28.53 -19.00 -12.58
CA THR A 291 -27.80 -18.83 -11.31
C THR A 291 -27.36 -20.17 -10.70
N LEU A 292 -26.21 -20.17 -10.02
CA LEU A 292 -25.74 -21.33 -9.26
C LEU A 292 -26.69 -21.69 -8.11
N THR A 293 -27.02 -22.97 -8.00
CA THR A 293 -27.75 -23.54 -6.86
C THR A 293 -26.85 -23.77 -5.66
N ARG A 294 -27.43 -23.88 -4.46
CA ARG A 294 -26.72 -24.26 -3.22
C ARG A 294 -25.83 -25.49 -3.41
N GLU A 295 -26.32 -26.51 -4.10
CA GLU A 295 -25.58 -27.75 -4.35
C GLU A 295 -24.38 -27.54 -5.28
N GLN A 296 -24.51 -26.67 -6.29
CA GLN A 296 -23.40 -26.30 -7.15
C GLN A 296 -22.34 -25.53 -6.36
N TYR A 297 -22.71 -24.57 -5.52
CA TYR A 297 -21.76 -23.92 -4.61
C TYR A 297 -21.01 -24.94 -3.75
N ARG A 298 -21.74 -25.87 -3.11
CA ARG A 298 -21.15 -26.91 -2.25
C ARG A 298 -20.11 -27.74 -3.01
N ARG A 299 -20.51 -28.37 -4.12
CA ARG A 299 -19.66 -29.33 -4.84
C ARG A 299 -18.59 -28.69 -5.70
N LYS A 300 -18.85 -27.51 -6.25
CA LYS A 300 -18.00 -26.90 -7.29
C LYS A 300 -17.09 -25.81 -6.78
N LEU A 301 -17.41 -25.20 -5.64
CA LEU A 301 -16.62 -24.11 -5.08
C LEU A 301 -16.14 -24.45 -3.67
N ILE A 302 -17.06 -24.75 -2.74
CA ILE A 302 -16.73 -24.97 -1.31
C ILE A 302 -15.82 -26.19 -1.13
N GLU A 303 -16.21 -27.35 -1.64
CA GLU A 303 -15.41 -28.59 -1.50
C GLU A 303 -13.99 -28.45 -2.10
N PRO A 304 -13.81 -27.93 -3.34
CA PRO A 304 -12.49 -27.66 -3.87
C PRO A 304 -11.68 -26.65 -3.04
N LEU A 305 -12.27 -25.54 -2.60
CA LEU A 305 -11.57 -24.56 -1.76
C LEU A 305 -11.06 -25.19 -0.46
N LYS A 306 -11.88 -26.01 0.21
CA LYS A 306 -11.47 -26.74 1.42
C LYS A 306 -10.33 -27.71 1.16
N LYS A 307 -10.39 -28.45 0.04
CA LYS A 307 -9.34 -29.38 -0.39
C LYS A 307 -8.00 -28.67 -0.56
N HIS A 308 -8.00 -27.42 -0.99
CA HIS A 308 -6.79 -26.60 -1.19
C HIS A 308 -6.49 -25.64 -0.03
N ASN A 309 -7.22 -25.74 1.09
CA ASN A 309 -7.11 -24.81 2.23
C ASN A 309 -7.16 -23.33 1.79
N ALA A 310 -8.14 -23.02 0.93
CA ALA A 310 -8.25 -21.73 0.27
C ALA A 310 -9.51 -20.99 0.69
N ILE A 311 -9.41 -19.66 0.63
CA ILE A 311 -10.54 -18.73 0.70
C ILE A 311 -10.69 -18.05 -0.66
N MET A 312 -11.94 -17.77 -1.04
CA MET A 312 -12.28 -17.02 -2.24
C MET A 312 -13.08 -15.77 -1.86
N VAL A 313 -12.67 -14.64 -2.41
CA VAL A 313 -13.43 -13.40 -2.40
C VAL A 313 -14.53 -13.50 -3.46
N ILE A 314 -15.76 -13.16 -3.08
CA ILE A 314 -16.89 -13.09 -4.01
C ILE A 314 -17.47 -11.68 -3.96
N ASN A 315 -17.39 -10.93 -5.06
CA ASN A 315 -18.01 -9.62 -5.18
C ASN A 315 -19.50 -9.79 -5.54
N VAL A 316 -20.36 -9.46 -4.59
CA VAL A 316 -21.80 -9.73 -4.66
C VAL A 316 -22.58 -8.47 -5.02
N ILE A 317 -23.66 -8.66 -5.79
CA ILE A 317 -24.62 -7.63 -6.18
C ILE A 317 -25.89 -7.84 -5.35
N PRO A 318 -26.15 -6.99 -4.34
CA PRO A 318 -27.25 -7.20 -3.41
C PRO A 318 -28.62 -6.73 -3.92
N GLY A 319 -28.66 -5.90 -4.96
CA GLY A 319 -29.88 -5.31 -5.53
C GLY A 319 -30.17 -5.77 -6.96
N PHE A 320 -31.38 -6.26 -7.18
CA PHE A 320 -31.86 -6.74 -8.47
C PHE A 320 -32.78 -5.73 -9.13
N VAL A 321 -32.52 -5.43 -10.40
CA VAL A 321 -33.35 -4.55 -11.23
C VAL A 321 -34.58 -5.32 -11.71
N ASN A 322 -35.73 -5.11 -11.05
CA ASN A 322 -36.99 -5.78 -11.38
C ASN A 322 -37.79 -5.01 -12.43
N GLU A 323 -37.85 -5.53 -13.66
CA GLU A 323 -38.60 -4.93 -14.75
C GLU A 323 -40.11 -4.80 -14.46
N ASP A 324 -40.72 -5.81 -13.85
CA ASP A 324 -42.17 -5.86 -13.66
C ASP A 324 -42.65 -4.79 -12.68
N THR A 325 -41.86 -4.52 -11.64
CA THR A 325 -42.18 -3.52 -10.62
C THR A 325 -41.51 -2.17 -10.88
N ARG A 326 -40.59 -2.11 -11.84
CA ARG A 326 -39.71 -0.96 -12.14
C ARG A 326 -39.01 -0.42 -10.89
N ARG A 327 -38.49 -1.33 -10.07
CA ARG A 327 -37.83 -1.04 -8.79
C ARG A 327 -36.60 -1.91 -8.60
N ILE A 328 -35.76 -1.48 -7.66
CA ILE A 328 -34.69 -2.32 -7.15
C ILE A 328 -35.20 -3.09 -5.94
N GLU A 329 -35.00 -4.40 -5.96
CA GLU A 329 -35.42 -5.33 -4.91
C GLU A 329 -34.22 -6.16 -4.45
N SER A 330 -34.29 -6.79 -3.28
CA SER A 330 -33.22 -7.70 -2.83
C SER A 330 -33.05 -8.85 -3.82
N SER A 331 -31.82 -9.08 -4.29
CA SER A 331 -31.53 -10.11 -5.30
C SER A 331 -31.93 -11.51 -4.83
N PHE A 332 -31.73 -11.80 -3.56
CA PHE A 332 -31.82 -13.17 -3.03
C PHE A 332 -33.22 -13.64 -2.64
N GLN A 333 -34.28 -12.95 -3.06
CA GLN A 333 -35.67 -13.28 -2.72
C GLN A 333 -36.44 -13.98 -3.84
N ARG A 334 -35.92 -13.97 -5.08
CA ARG A 334 -36.72 -14.30 -6.26
C ARG A 334 -36.28 -15.61 -6.91
N LYS A 335 -37.28 -16.43 -7.25
CA LYS A 335 -37.13 -17.57 -8.14
C LYS A 335 -38.07 -17.42 -9.33
N PHE A 336 -37.54 -17.46 -10.54
CA PHE A 336 -38.33 -17.28 -11.76
C PHE A 336 -37.65 -17.93 -12.97
N THR A 337 -38.38 -18.05 -14.08
CA THR A 337 -37.82 -18.37 -15.39
C THR A 337 -37.73 -17.07 -16.18
N ASP A 338 -36.55 -16.71 -16.67
CA ASP A 338 -36.35 -15.49 -17.44
C ASP A 338 -36.89 -15.58 -18.87
N LYS A 339 -36.77 -14.48 -19.61
CA LYS A 339 -37.26 -14.38 -20.99
C LYS A 339 -36.43 -15.20 -22.00
N PHE A 340 -35.27 -15.73 -21.60
CA PHE A 340 -34.48 -16.69 -22.38
C PHE A 340 -34.79 -18.15 -22.02
N GLY A 341 -35.66 -18.39 -21.02
CA GLY A 341 -36.03 -19.72 -20.57
C GLY A 341 -35.09 -20.32 -19.52
N ARG A 342 -34.18 -19.54 -18.92
CA ARG A 342 -33.29 -20.00 -17.85
C ARG A 342 -33.95 -19.84 -16.49
N VAL A 343 -33.65 -20.76 -15.58
CA VAL A 343 -34.15 -20.71 -14.21
C VAL A 343 -33.19 -19.89 -13.38
N GLN A 344 -33.70 -18.81 -12.79
CA GLN A 344 -33.00 -17.99 -11.82
C GLN A 344 -33.53 -18.33 -10.44
N ASP A 345 -32.67 -18.86 -9.57
CA ASP A 345 -32.99 -19.33 -8.21
C ASP A 345 -32.06 -18.67 -7.19
N TYR A 346 -32.17 -17.35 -7.08
CA TYR A 346 -31.33 -16.56 -6.18
C TYR A 346 -31.46 -16.96 -4.69
N PRO A 347 -32.62 -17.41 -4.15
CA PRO A 347 -32.66 -17.97 -2.81
C PRO A 347 -31.71 -19.16 -2.63
N SER A 348 -31.59 -20.03 -3.64
CA SER A 348 -30.64 -21.15 -3.63
C SER A 348 -29.18 -20.66 -3.69
N THR A 349 -28.90 -19.64 -4.52
CA THR A 349 -27.60 -18.96 -4.57
C THR A 349 -27.21 -18.41 -3.20
N LYS A 350 -28.13 -17.72 -2.51
CA LYS A 350 -27.92 -17.17 -1.17
C LYS A 350 -27.49 -18.23 -0.17
N LEU A 351 -28.20 -19.35 -0.13
CA LEU A 351 -27.88 -20.45 0.78
C LEU A 351 -26.48 -21.04 0.48
N GLY A 352 -26.07 -21.08 -0.80
CA GLY A 352 -24.72 -21.50 -1.18
C GLY A 352 -23.64 -20.54 -0.71
N LEU A 353 -23.87 -19.23 -0.82
CA LEU A 353 -22.98 -18.20 -0.31
C LEU A 353 -22.88 -18.24 1.23
N GLU A 354 -24.01 -18.35 1.92
CA GLU A 354 -24.07 -18.47 3.39
C GLU A 354 -23.35 -19.74 3.89
N ASP A 355 -23.49 -20.87 3.18
CA ASP A 355 -22.76 -22.09 3.50
C ASP A 355 -21.23 -21.87 3.42
N GLY A 356 -20.74 -21.22 2.37
CA GLY A 356 -19.31 -20.99 2.22
C GLY A 356 -18.74 -19.97 3.21
N ILE A 357 -19.53 -18.97 3.63
CA ILE A 357 -19.18 -18.08 4.74
C ILE A 357 -19.07 -18.89 6.04
N ALA A 358 -20.07 -19.71 6.35
CA ALA A 358 -20.10 -20.52 7.57
C ALA A 358 -18.95 -21.54 7.63
N GLU A 359 -18.47 -21.99 6.48
CA GLU A 359 -17.30 -22.89 6.37
C GLU A 359 -15.96 -22.14 6.28
N GLY A 360 -15.95 -20.81 6.30
CA GLY A 360 -14.74 -19.99 6.28
C GLY A 360 -13.99 -19.98 4.95
N VAL A 361 -14.64 -20.37 3.85
CA VAL A 361 -14.02 -20.43 2.51
C VAL A 361 -14.48 -19.33 1.57
N PHE A 362 -15.51 -18.55 1.95
CA PHE A 362 -15.93 -17.35 1.22
C PHE A 362 -15.77 -16.09 2.06
N GLU A 363 -15.27 -15.05 1.41
CA GLU A 363 -15.33 -13.67 1.87
C GLU A 363 -16.17 -12.86 0.88
N LEU A 364 -17.31 -12.33 1.33
CA LEU A 364 -18.18 -11.56 0.45
C LEU A 364 -17.77 -10.08 0.45
N GLN A 365 -17.69 -9.48 -0.74
CA GLN A 365 -17.29 -8.09 -0.96
C GLN A 365 -18.27 -7.39 -1.92
N SER A 366 -18.09 -6.10 -2.18
CA SER A 366 -19.06 -5.28 -2.92
C SER A 366 -18.77 -5.24 -4.41
N HIS A 367 -19.76 -5.64 -5.23
CA HIS A 367 -19.76 -5.37 -6.67
C HIS A 367 -20.64 -4.17 -7.09
N GLY A 368 -20.93 -3.27 -6.14
CA GLY A 368 -21.90 -2.19 -6.32
C GLY A 368 -23.25 -2.55 -5.71
N TRP A 369 -24.29 -1.76 -6.02
CA TRP A 369 -25.64 -2.07 -5.55
C TRP A 369 -26.38 -2.93 -6.57
N THR A 370 -26.29 -2.59 -7.86
CA THR A 370 -27.14 -3.21 -8.89
C THR A 370 -26.40 -3.67 -10.14
N HIS A 371 -25.12 -3.31 -10.32
CA HIS A 371 -24.36 -3.59 -11.55
C HIS A 371 -25.06 -3.04 -12.82
N MET A 372 -25.77 -1.93 -12.65
CA MET A 372 -26.65 -1.33 -13.66
C MET A 372 -26.58 0.18 -13.56
N GLN A 373 -26.76 0.87 -14.68
CA GLN A 373 -26.75 2.33 -14.74
C GLN A 373 -27.73 2.92 -13.71
N PRO A 374 -27.34 4.00 -13.00
CA PRO A 374 -28.23 4.61 -12.02
C PRO A 374 -29.49 5.22 -12.64
N ASP A 375 -29.38 5.69 -13.87
CA ASP A 375 -30.47 6.22 -14.69
C ASP A 375 -30.75 5.25 -15.84
N LEU A 376 -31.91 4.59 -15.79
CA LEU A 376 -32.38 3.58 -16.75
C LEU A 376 -33.47 4.11 -17.70
N GLU A 377 -33.78 5.40 -17.65
CA GLU A 377 -34.93 6.00 -18.35
C GLU A 377 -34.49 6.92 -19.47
N SER A 378 -33.42 7.69 -19.27
CA SER A 378 -32.99 8.71 -20.23
C SER A 378 -32.57 8.12 -21.58
N PRO A 379 -32.74 8.88 -22.68
CA PRO A 379 -32.27 8.47 -24.00
C PRO A 379 -30.80 8.04 -23.96
N PRO A 380 -30.43 6.96 -24.66
CA PRO A 380 -31.22 6.22 -25.66
C PRO A 380 -32.21 5.18 -25.08
N GLY A 381 -32.39 5.16 -23.76
CA GLY A 381 -33.43 4.39 -23.09
C GLY A 381 -34.87 4.83 -23.43
N PRO A 382 -35.88 4.28 -22.72
CA PRO A 382 -35.72 3.56 -21.45
C PRO A 382 -35.24 2.11 -21.62
N TRP A 383 -34.48 1.63 -20.64
CA TRP A 383 -34.16 0.20 -20.50
C TRP A 383 -35.40 -0.61 -20.06
N TRP A 384 -36.26 0.00 -19.23
CA TRP A 384 -37.50 -0.61 -18.78
C TRP A 384 -38.45 -0.91 -19.93
N GLY A 385 -38.94 -2.14 -20.02
CA GLY A 385 -39.87 -2.56 -21.08
C GLY A 385 -39.21 -2.72 -22.45
N ALA A 386 -37.92 -2.43 -22.60
CA ALA A 386 -37.21 -2.65 -23.85
C ALA A 386 -37.18 -4.15 -24.20
N PRO A 387 -37.22 -4.49 -25.51
CA PRO A 387 -37.07 -5.87 -25.94
C PRO A 387 -35.65 -6.37 -25.64
N LEU A 388 -35.49 -7.70 -25.52
CA LEU A 388 -34.20 -8.31 -25.16
C LEU A 388 -33.10 -8.04 -26.20
N ASP A 389 -33.48 -7.95 -27.47
CA ASP A 389 -32.63 -7.64 -28.63
C ASP A 389 -32.55 -6.13 -28.93
N GLY A 390 -33.10 -5.27 -28.06
CA GLY A 390 -33.00 -3.82 -28.13
C GLY A 390 -32.07 -3.25 -27.07
N GLU A 391 -32.51 -2.19 -26.37
CA GLU A 391 -31.69 -1.53 -25.34
C GLU A 391 -31.20 -2.47 -24.22
N LYS A 392 -31.85 -3.61 -23.96
CA LYS A 392 -31.35 -4.59 -22.98
C LYS A 392 -30.09 -5.34 -23.43
N ALA A 393 -29.84 -5.44 -24.73
CA ALA A 393 -28.64 -6.07 -25.27
C ALA A 393 -27.39 -5.19 -25.12
N GLU A 394 -27.56 -3.90 -24.82
CA GLU A 394 -26.46 -2.94 -24.74
C GLU A 394 -25.73 -3.03 -23.40
N VAL A 395 -24.47 -3.47 -23.43
CA VAL A 395 -23.59 -3.64 -22.25
C VAL A 395 -23.46 -2.37 -21.43
N GLY A 396 -23.56 -1.19 -22.06
CA GLY A 396 -23.44 0.10 -21.39
C GLY A 396 -24.45 0.31 -20.24
N TRP A 397 -25.62 -0.36 -20.29
CA TRP A 397 -26.61 -0.31 -19.21
C TRP A 397 -26.19 -1.09 -17.96
N TYR A 398 -25.24 -2.02 -18.08
CA TYR A 398 -24.78 -2.90 -17.01
C TYR A 398 -23.50 -2.38 -16.37
N ARG A 399 -23.30 -1.05 -16.39
CA ARG A 399 -22.14 -0.36 -15.82
C ARG A 399 -22.62 0.67 -14.80
N GLU A 400 -22.27 0.50 -13.53
CA GLU A 400 -22.95 1.24 -12.46
C GLU A 400 -22.30 2.60 -12.15
N PHE A 401 -20.98 2.72 -12.26
CA PHE A 401 -20.25 3.92 -11.81
C PHE A 401 -19.60 4.71 -12.95
N GLY A 402 -19.94 4.40 -14.20
CA GLY A 402 -19.52 5.17 -15.39
C GLY A 402 -20.49 4.95 -16.55
N ASP A 403 -20.90 6.03 -17.22
CA ASP A 403 -21.92 5.97 -18.26
C ASP A 403 -21.35 5.81 -19.66
N THR A 404 -21.05 4.57 -20.02
CA THR A 404 -20.53 4.28 -21.36
C THR A 404 -21.63 4.16 -22.41
N ARG A 405 -22.90 4.00 -22.00
CA ARG A 405 -24.04 3.96 -22.92
C ARG A 405 -24.24 5.32 -23.59
N ARG A 406 -23.98 6.41 -22.85
CA ARG A 406 -24.12 7.81 -23.28
C ARG A 406 -22.79 8.51 -23.57
N GLY A 407 -21.74 7.76 -23.90
CA GLY A 407 -20.46 8.31 -24.38
C GLY A 407 -19.41 8.58 -23.29
N PHE A 408 -19.35 7.72 -22.26
CA PHE A 408 -18.41 7.81 -21.13
C PHE A 408 -18.59 9.07 -20.29
N VAL A 409 -19.84 9.34 -19.90
CA VAL A 409 -20.18 10.45 -18.99
C VAL A 409 -19.98 10.01 -17.54
N ASP A 410 -19.46 10.92 -16.72
CA ASP A 410 -19.33 10.68 -15.29
C ASP A 410 -20.71 10.58 -14.63
N ILE A 411 -20.84 9.63 -13.71
CA ILE A 411 -22.00 9.54 -12.82
C ILE A 411 -21.85 10.61 -11.73
N PRO A 412 -22.90 11.40 -11.44
CA PRO A 412 -22.81 12.40 -10.38
C PRO A 412 -22.42 11.81 -9.01
N ALA A 413 -21.57 12.51 -8.29
CA ALA A 413 -21.01 12.06 -7.02
C ALA A 413 -22.06 11.58 -6.00
N ALA A 414 -23.15 12.33 -5.85
CA ALA A 414 -24.25 11.99 -4.94
C ALA A 414 -24.91 10.64 -5.30
N ASN A 415 -25.02 10.32 -6.59
CA ASN A 415 -25.59 9.05 -7.04
C ASN A 415 -24.63 7.89 -6.78
N GLN A 416 -23.33 8.06 -7.11
CA GLN A 416 -22.33 7.04 -6.82
C GLN A 416 -22.24 6.73 -5.32
N ALA A 417 -22.14 7.77 -4.48
CA ALA A 417 -22.08 7.65 -3.03
C ALA A 417 -23.33 6.95 -2.46
N PHE A 418 -24.52 7.34 -2.93
CA PHE A 418 -25.77 6.69 -2.56
C PHE A 418 -25.76 5.19 -2.92
N ARG A 419 -25.30 4.84 -4.12
CA ARG A 419 -25.25 3.44 -4.59
C ARG A 419 -24.24 2.62 -3.80
N MET A 420 -23.02 3.12 -3.60
CA MET A 420 -21.99 2.49 -2.76
C MET A 420 -22.52 2.20 -1.34
N ARG A 421 -23.07 3.22 -0.69
CA ARG A 421 -23.62 3.11 0.67
C ARG A 421 -24.78 2.13 0.74
N THR A 422 -25.71 2.20 -0.21
CA THR A 422 -26.87 1.31 -0.26
C THR A 422 -26.44 -0.13 -0.51
N GLY A 423 -25.47 -0.35 -1.40
CA GLY A 423 -24.85 -1.66 -1.64
C GLY A 423 -24.28 -2.27 -0.36
N ARG A 424 -23.44 -1.50 0.38
CA ARG A 424 -22.92 -1.91 1.70
C ARG A 424 -24.03 -2.27 2.68
N GLN A 425 -25.01 -1.39 2.85
CA GLN A 425 -26.15 -1.61 3.75
C GLN A 425 -26.94 -2.86 3.39
N TRP A 426 -27.14 -3.14 2.10
CA TRP A 426 -27.90 -4.29 1.66
C TRP A 426 -27.12 -5.60 1.74
N LEU A 427 -25.79 -5.57 1.60
CA LEU A 427 -24.93 -6.70 1.93
C LEU A 427 -25.00 -7.01 3.43
N ASN A 428 -24.94 -5.98 4.28
CA ASN A 428 -25.13 -6.15 5.71
C ASN A 428 -26.51 -6.72 6.06
N TYR A 429 -27.57 -6.18 5.48
CA TYR A 429 -28.93 -6.69 5.69
C TYR A 429 -29.09 -8.16 5.26
N GLN A 430 -28.44 -8.58 4.18
CA GLN A 430 -28.63 -9.92 3.61
C GLN A 430 -27.71 -10.98 4.19
N PHE A 431 -26.48 -10.61 4.58
CA PHE A 431 -25.42 -11.53 5.01
C PHE A 431 -24.76 -11.15 6.34
N GLY A 432 -25.07 -10.00 6.93
CA GLY A 432 -24.44 -9.53 8.17
C GLY A 432 -23.00 -9.03 8.00
N ILE A 433 -22.58 -8.75 6.77
CA ILE A 433 -21.20 -8.34 6.44
C ILE A 433 -21.10 -6.82 6.25
N ASP A 434 -19.91 -6.27 6.46
CA ASP A 434 -19.56 -4.93 5.98
C ASP A 434 -18.34 -5.05 5.04
N PRO A 435 -18.51 -4.84 3.72
CA PRO A 435 -17.45 -5.09 2.77
C PRO A 435 -16.37 -3.99 2.82
N LEU A 436 -15.11 -4.41 2.72
CA LEU A 436 -13.94 -3.52 2.66
C LEU A 436 -13.37 -3.41 1.25
N SER A 437 -13.75 -4.27 0.33
CA SER A 437 -13.34 -4.22 -1.08
C SER A 437 -14.49 -3.81 -1.98
N PHE A 438 -14.17 -3.01 -2.99
CA PHE A 438 -15.10 -2.49 -3.99
C PHE A 438 -14.63 -2.87 -5.40
N VAL A 439 -15.54 -3.43 -6.19
CA VAL A 439 -15.44 -3.52 -7.65
C VAL A 439 -16.60 -2.74 -8.25
N SER A 440 -16.29 -1.84 -9.18
CA SER A 440 -17.31 -1.18 -9.99
C SER A 440 -18.03 -2.18 -10.90
N GLY A 441 -19.34 -2.36 -10.71
CA GLY A 441 -20.16 -3.21 -11.58
C GLY A 441 -19.99 -2.85 -13.07
N GLY A 442 -19.66 -3.86 -13.87
CA GLY A 442 -19.46 -3.80 -15.33
C GLY A 442 -18.18 -3.07 -15.76
N GLY A 443 -17.29 -2.79 -14.81
CA GLY A 443 -16.05 -2.02 -15.02
C GLY A 443 -16.29 -0.54 -15.30
N GLY A 444 -17.52 -0.03 -15.17
CA GLY A 444 -17.82 1.38 -15.39
C GLY A 444 -17.32 2.24 -14.24
N VAL A 445 -16.48 3.24 -14.52
CA VAL A 445 -15.95 4.20 -13.54
C VAL A 445 -16.03 5.62 -14.07
N SER A 446 -16.15 6.59 -13.17
CA SER A 446 -16.16 8.03 -13.43
C SER A 446 -14.79 8.59 -13.06
N ARG A 447 -14.16 9.31 -13.99
CA ARG A 447 -12.78 9.78 -13.85
C ARG A 447 -12.55 11.17 -14.44
N ASN A 448 -13.51 11.73 -15.17
CA ASN A 448 -13.30 12.97 -15.92
C ASN A 448 -13.29 14.19 -14.99
N GLU A 449 -14.12 14.19 -13.94
CA GLU A 449 -14.23 15.28 -12.98
C GLU A 449 -13.82 14.82 -11.57
N TYR A 450 -12.97 15.62 -10.92
CA TYR A 450 -12.42 15.31 -9.60
C TYR A 450 -13.49 14.92 -8.57
N HIS A 451 -14.58 15.69 -8.49
CA HIS A 451 -15.62 15.46 -7.49
C HIS A 451 -16.47 14.21 -7.78
N ASN A 452 -16.51 13.77 -9.04
CA ASN A 452 -17.17 12.54 -9.47
C ASN A 452 -16.22 11.34 -9.54
N HIS A 453 -14.95 11.49 -9.13
CA HIS A 453 -13.95 10.44 -9.30
C HIS A 453 -14.27 9.21 -8.43
N THR A 454 -14.48 8.05 -9.05
CA THR A 454 -15.00 6.84 -8.36
C THR A 454 -14.11 6.36 -7.22
N TRP A 455 -12.76 6.44 -7.33
CA TRP A 455 -11.86 6.07 -6.23
C TRP A 455 -12.01 6.99 -5.02
N ILE A 456 -12.20 8.29 -5.23
CA ILE A 456 -12.37 9.26 -4.14
C ILE A 456 -13.64 8.96 -3.38
N LEU A 457 -14.71 8.68 -4.12
CA LEU A 457 -16.01 8.37 -3.53
C LEU A 457 -16.00 7.01 -2.83
N ALA A 458 -15.34 5.99 -3.40
CA ALA A 458 -15.21 4.69 -2.75
C ALA A 458 -14.43 4.77 -1.43
N ALA A 459 -13.32 5.51 -1.38
CA ALA A 459 -12.59 5.75 -0.14
C ALA A 459 -13.43 6.49 0.91
N ARG A 460 -14.17 7.53 0.50
CA ARG A 460 -15.07 8.29 1.39
C ARG A 460 -16.25 7.48 1.90
N GLU A 461 -16.75 6.54 1.10
CA GLU A 461 -17.78 5.59 1.50
C GLU A 461 -17.18 4.36 2.22
N GLY A 462 -15.96 4.46 2.74
CA GLY A 462 -15.40 3.51 3.72
C GLY A 462 -14.84 2.22 3.13
N PHE A 463 -14.65 2.10 1.82
CA PHE A 463 -13.90 0.96 1.27
C PHE A 463 -12.41 1.12 1.56
N GLY A 464 -11.72 -0.02 1.69
CA GLY A 464 -10.28 -0.16 1.95
C GLY A 464 -9.45 -0.55 0.72
N TRP A 465 -10.08 -1.18 -0.27
CA TRP A 465 -9.44 -1.67 -1.49
C TRP A 465 -10.33 -1.55 -2.72
N PHE A 466 -9.74 -1.18 -3.86
CA PHE A 466 -10.38 -1.26 -5.17
C PHE A 466 -9.86 -2.49 -5.91
N CYS A 467 -10.69 -3.53 -6.06
CA CYS A 467 -10.24 -4.87 -6.45
C CYS A 467 -9.59 -4.98 -7.83
N TRP A 468 -10.32 -5.20 -8.93
CA TRP A 468 -9.67 -5.56 -10.21
C TRP A 468 -8.78 -4.49 -10.82
N PHE A 469 -9.10 -3.22 -10.60
CA PHE A 469 -8.26 -2.13 -11.07
C PHE A 469 -7.07 -1.86 -10.14
N GLY A 470 -7.02 -2.52 -8.97
CA GLY A 470 -6.04 -2.29 -7.93
C GLY A 470 -6.17 -0.91 -7.30
N GLY A 471 -5.98 -0.85 -5.98
CA GLY A 471 -5.82 0.45 -5.34
C GLY A 471 -6.14 0.48 -3.86
N TYR A 472 -5.30 1.19 -3.12
CA TYR A 472 -5.57 1.52 -1.72
C TYR A 472 -6.67 2.58 -1.63
N LEU A 473 -7.63 2.36 -0.75
CA LEU A 473 -8.69 3.32 -0.43
C LEU A 473 -8.61 3.62 1.07
N GLY A 474 -8.09 4.80 1.42
CA GLY A 474 -7.93 5.23 2.80
C GLY A 474 -8.69 6.51 3.10
N PRO A 475 -9.00 6.78 4.38
CA PRO A 475 -9.64 8.04 4.77
C PRO A 475 -8.79 9.30 4.51
N GLU A 476 -7.48 9.15 4.30
CA GLU A 476 -6.52 10.24 4.08
C GLU A 476 -5.97 10.29 2.66
N MET A 477 -5.94 9.17 1.95
CA MET A 477 -5.48 9.09 0.58
C MET A 477 -6.10 7.91 -0.16
N ALA A 478 -6.20 8.00 -1.47
CA ALA A 478 -6.52 6.90 -2.37
C ALA A 478 -5.40 6.75 -3.41
N VAL A 479 -5.09 5.52 -3.78
CA VAL A 479 -4.09 5.19 -4.80
C VAL A 479 -4.75 4.34 -5.86
N ARG A 480 -4.71 4.78 -7.13
CA ARG A 480 -5.13 3.96 -8.28
C ARG A 480 -3.93 3.20 -8.85
N SER A 481 -4.18 2.09 -9.55
CA SER A 481 -3.15 1.37 -10.30
C SER A 481 -2.06 0.82 -9.38
N TRP A 482 -2.47 0.10 -8.33
CA TRP A 482 -1.54 -0.47 -7.35
C TRP A 482 -0.46 -1.31 -8.04
N LEU A 483 0.79 -1.12 -7.61
CA LEU A 483 1.95 -1.75 -8.23
C LEU A 483 2.39 -3.00 -7.46
N PHE A 484 3.23 -3.80 -8.12
CA PHE A 484 3.95 -4.93 -7.51
C PHE A 484 3.06 -6.10 -7.04
N GLU A 485 1.90 -6.32 -7.67
CA GLU A 485 1.11 -7.52 -7.42
C GLU A 485 1.92 -8.81 -7.65
N GLY A 486 1.82 -9.74 -6.69
CA GLY A 486 2.53 -11.02 -6.73
C GLY A 486 4.00 -10.98 -6.34
N THR A 487 4.51 -9.85 -5.87
CA THR A 487 5.85 -9.73 -5.27
C THR A 487 5.76 -9.75 -3.74
N ALA A 488 6.86 -9.46 -3.04
CA ALA A 488 6.85 -9.30 -1.59
C ALA A 488 6.00 -8.10 -1.11
N GLU A 489 5.65 -7.17 -2.00
CA GLU A 489 4.92 -5.94 -1.71
C GLU A 489 3.41 -6.05 -1.95
N SER A 490 2.89 -7.13 -2.52
CA SER A 490 1.43 -7.25 -2.65
C SER A 490 1.04 -8.69 -2.96
N PRO A 491 -0.07 -9.20 -2.40
CA PRO A 491 -0.63 -10.45 -2.87
C PRO A 491 -0.93 -10.36 -4.37
N LEU A 492 -0.94 -11.50 -5.06
CA LEU A 492 -1.43 -11.58 -6.43
C LEU A 492 -2.93 -11.82 -6.42
N THR A 493 -3.69 -10.90 -7.00
CA THR A 493 -5.12 -11.11 -7.27
C THR A 493 -5.25 -12.03 -8.49
N ILE A 494 -6.00 -13.14 -8.36
CA ILE A 494 -6.19 -14.12 -9.43
C ILE A 494 -7.68 -14.41 -9.65
N PRO A 495 -8.09 -14.67 -10.91
CA PRO A 495 -9.47 -15.01 -11.22
C PRO A 495 -9.84 -16.41 -10.76
N ALA A 496 -11.05 -16.55 -10.24
CA ALA A 496 -11.72 -17.85 -10.17
C ALA A 496 -11.94 -18.37 -11.60
N MET A 497 -11.30 -19.47 -11.96
CA MET A 497 -11.41 -20.03 -13.30
C MET A 497 -12.84 -20.57 -13.55
N PRO A 498 -13.34 -20.48 -14.80
CA PRO A 498 -12.60 -20.13 -16.01
C PRO A 498 -12.49 -18.63 -16.35
N ASP A 499 -13.35 -17.77 -15.80
CA ASP A 499 -13.51 -16.40 -16.31
C ASP A 499 -13.69 -15.34 -15.22
N ALA A 500 -13.48 -15.67 -13.94
CA ALA A 500 -13.71 -14.84 -12.77
C ALA A 500 -15.18 -14.52 -12.45
N HIS A 501 -16.15 -15.19 -13.07
CA HIS A 501 -17.57 -14.92 -12.84
C HIS A 501 -18.33 -16.20 -12.47
N ASP A 502 -19.46 -16.07 -11.79
CA ASP A 502 -20.35 -17.20 -11.51
C ASP A 502 -20.93 -17.83 -12.79
N LYS A 503 -20.95 -17.08 -13.90
CA LYS A 503 -21.21 -17.58 -15.26
C LYS A 503 -20.28 -18.73 -15.63
N GLY A 504 -18.97 -18.53 -15.52
CA GLY A 504 -17.98 -19.55 -15.87
C GLY A 504 -18.14 -20.82 -15.06
N ILE A 505 -18.54 -20.69 -13.80
CA ILE A 505 -18.85 -21.83 -12.92
C ILE A 505 -20.17 -22.51 -13.33
N ALA A 506 -21.16 -21.75 -13.78
CA ALA A 506 -22.44 -22.29 -14.23
C ALA A 506 -22.29 -23.10 -15.53
N GLU A 507 -21.42 -22.64 -16.45
CA GLU A 507 -21.22 -23.24 -17.77
C GLU A 507 -20.12 -24.32 -17.78
N HIS A 508 -19.03 -24.10 -17.04
CA HIS A 508 -17.82 -24.93 -17.05
C HIS A 508 -17.25 -25.18 -15.63
N PRO A 509 -18.05 -25.74 -14.70
CA PRO A 509 -17.66 -25.88 -13.30
C PRO A 509 -16.43 -26.77 -13.07
N GLU A 510 -16.11 -27.67 -13.99
CA GLU A 510 -14.92 -28.52 -13.94
C GLU A 510 -13.61 -27.73 -14.02
N ARG A 511 -13.65 -26.51 -14.57
CA ARG A 511 -12.48 -25.66 -14.77
C ARG A 511 -12.10 -24.86 -13.53
N PHE A 512 -12.93 -24.84 -12.49
CA PHE A 512 -12.62 -24.08 -11.27
C PHE A 512 -11.32 -24.55 -10.60
N GLU A 513 -11.02 -25.86 -10.64
CA GLU A 513 -9.76 -26.39 -10.09
C GLU A 513 -8.52 -25.88 -10.83
N GLU A 514 -8.64 -25.33 -12.05
CA GLU A 514 -7.54 -24.65 -12.76
C GLU A 514 -7.05 -23.40 -12.00
N THR A 515 -7.89 -22.80 -11.16
CA THR A 515 -7.55 -21.62 -10.32
C THR A 515 -6.31 -21.82 -9.46
N PHE A 516 -6.07 -23.05 -9.00
CA PHE A 516 -4.98 -23.35 -8.08
C PHE A 516 -3.64 -23.60 -8.80
N VAL A 517 -3.64 -23.75 -10.13
CA VAL A 517 -2.44 -24.01 -10.92
C VAL A 517 -1.45 -22.83 -10.89
N PRO A 518 -1.87 -21.56 -11.11
CA PRO A 518 -0.97 -20.41 -11.02
C PRO A 518 -0.47 -20.11 -9.60
N GLY A 519 -1.15 -20.63 -8.57
CA GLY A 519 -0.76 -20.43 -7.18
C GLY A 519 0.59 -21.07 -6.84
N GLY A 520 0.84 -22.27 -7.37
CA GLY A 520 1.99 -23.09 -6.98
C GLY A 520 1.79 -23.77 -5.61
N PRO A 521 2.70 -24.68 -5.23
CA PRO A 521 2.56 -25.49 -4.02
C PRO A 521 2.68 -24.70 -2.71
N ASP A 522 3.35 -23.55 -2.74
CA ASP A 522 3.59 -22.71 -1.57
C ASP A 522 2.56 -21.56 -1.44
N ALA A 523 1.51 -21.57 -2.28
CA ALA A 523 0.46 -20.57 -2.24
C ALA A 523 -0.25 -20.55 -0.89
N VAL A 524 -0.45 -19.34 -0.37
CA VAL A 524 -1.35 -19.10 0.75
C VAL A 524 -2.45 -18.18 0.28
N TYR A 525 -3.68 -18.66 0.34
CA TYR A 525 -4.85 -17.94 -0.10
C TYR A 525 -5.40 -17.11 1.05
N ILE A 526 -5.59 -15.81 0.81
CA ILE A 526 -6.11 -14.84 1.80
C ILE A 526 -7.29 -14.08 1.21
N GLY A 527 -8.06 -13.43 2.08
CA GLY A 527 -9.13 -12.51 1.68
C GLY A 527 -8.67 -11.04 1.65
N PHE A 528 -9.52 -10.15 1.16
CA PHE A 528 -9.26 -8.71 1.21
C PHE A 528 -9.36 -8.15 2.63
N ASN A 529 -10.11 -8.77 3.54
CA ASN A 529 -10.17 -8.32 4.92
C ASN A 529 -8.80 -8.38 5.62
N GLU A 530 -8.04 -9.46 5.39
CA GLU A 530 -6.67 -9.56 5.90
C GLU A 530 -5.79 -8.47 5.25
N PHE A 531 -5.81 -8.37 3.93
CA PHE A 531 -4.95 -7.44 3.21
C PHE A 531 -5.22 -5.98 3.61
N VAL A 532 -6.48 -5.55 3.59
CA VAL A 532 -6.91 -4.21 4.02
C VAL A 532 -6.54 -3.97 5.48
N GLY A 533 -6.71 -4.96 6.36
CA GLY A 533 -6.34 -4.86 7.77
C GLY A 533 -4.88 -4.43 7.96
N TYR A 534 -3.94 -5.04 7.23
CA TYR A 534 -2.53 -4.64 7.30
C TYR A 534 -2.24 -3.27 6.66
N LEU A 535 -2.86 -2.96 5.51
CA LEU A 535 -2.70 -1.65 4.85
C LEU A 535 -3.15 -0.49 5.75
N GLN A 536 -4.18 -0.71 6.57
CA GLN A 536 -4.76 0.30 7.46
C GLN A 536 -4.10 0.30 8.85
N ALA A 537 -3.63 -0.85 9.34
CA ALA A 537 -2.85 -0.94 10.57
C ALA A 537 -1.59 -0.07 10.54
N GLY A 538 -0.87 -0.03 9.41
CA GLY A 538 0.31 0.81 9.26
C GLY A 538 0.02 2.31 9.42
N ARG A 539 -1.18 2.78 9.01
CA ARG A 539 -1.61 4.17 9.21
C ARG A 539 -1.92 4.47 10.68
N GLN A 540 -2.49 3.50 11.38
CA GLN A 540 -2.93 3.64 12.76
C GLN A 540 -1.80 3.45 13.77
N MET A 541 -0.61 3.09 13.30
CA MET A 541 0.54 2.86 14.15
C MET A 541 1.12 4.18 14.66
N GLN A 542 1.21 4.33 15.97
CA GLN A 542 1.88 5.42 16.66
C GLN A 542 3.25 4.95 17.16
N SER A 543 4.28 5.72 16.85
CA SER A 543 5.64 5.47 17.30
C SER A 543 5.95 6.37 18.48
N GLU A 544 6.35 5.78 19.60
CA GLU A 544 6.83 6.52 20.77
C GLU A 544 8.36 6.58 20.75
N PRO A 545 8.99 7.56 21.42
CA PRO A 545 10.43 7.58 21.62
C PRO A 545 10.93 6.27 22.23
N GLY A 546 12.04 5.74 21.70
CA GLY A 546 12.59 4.44 22.09
C GLY A 546 12.04 3.30 21.23
N VAL A 547 11.83 2.12 21.82
CA VAL A 547 11.51 0.88 21.09
C VAL A 547 10.08 0.42 21.31
N ARG A 548 9.16 1.37 21.43
CA ARG A 548 7.73 1.13 21.67
C ARG A 548 6.92 1.57 20.45
N VAL A 549 6.05 0.68 20.02
CA VAL A 549 5.14 0.89 18.89
C VAL A 549 3.74 0.53 19.36
N THR A 550 2.79 1.43 19.10
CA THR A 550 1.38 1.24 19.46
C THR A 550 0.56 1.09 18.19
N PHE A 551 -0.18 -0.01 18.07
CA PHE A 551 -1.15 -0.23 17.02
C PHE A 551 -2.54 0.19 17.51
N HIS A 552 -3.34 0.78 16.64
CA HIS A 552 -4.75 1.10 16.94
C HIS A 552 -5.67 0.47 15.90
N TYR A 553 -5.93 -0.83 16.03
CA TYR A 553 -6.79 -1.57 15.11
C TYR A 553 -8.25 -1.10 15.23
N ASP A 554 -8.72 -0.32 14.25
CA ASP A 554 -10.10 0.16 14.25
C ASP A 554 -11.10 -0.96 13.95
N ASP A 555 -12.35 -0.76 14.37
CA ASP A 555 -13.40 -1.76 14.24
C ASP A 555 -13.84 -2.02 12.79
N HIS A 556 -13.67 -1.02 11.92
CA HIS A 556 -14.09 -1.05 10.53
C HIS A 556 -13.03 -1.70 9.63
N TYR A 557 -11.86 -1.08 9.46
CA TYR A 557 -10.86 -1.58 8.51
C TYR A 557 -10.06 -2.79 9.01
N CYS A 558 -9.86 -2.92 10.33
CA CYS A 558 -9.11 -4.02 10.91
C CYS A 558 -9.99 -5.21 11.34
N GLN A 559 -11.15 -5.40 10.70
CA GLN A 559 -12.09 -6.46 11.07
C GLN A 559 -11.49 -7.87 11.12
N PHE A 560 -10.46 -8.15 10.30
CA PHE A 560 -9.73 -9.41 10.33
C PHE A 560 -9.04 -9.66 11.69
N PHE A 561 -8.44 -8.62 12.29
CA PHE A 561 -7.70 -8.75 13.54
C PHE A 561 -8.58 -8.95 14.77
N ARG A 562 -9.90 -8.75 14.66
CA ARG A 562 -10.85 -9.06 15.74
C ARG A 562 -10.69 -10.49 16.25
N ASP A 563 -10.54 -11.43 15.31
CA ASP A 563 -10.53 -12.86 15.59
C ASP A 563 -9.21 -13.53 15.18
N ASN A 564 -8.27 -12.78 14.57
CA ASN A 564 -7.00 -13.30 14.08
C ASN A 564 -5.83 -12.47 14.61
N GLU A 565 -4.72 -13.14 14.90
CA GLU A 565 -3.47 -12.47 15.26
C GLU A 565 -2.90 -11.73 14.03
N SER A 566 -2.23 -10.61 14.28
CA SER A 566 -1.42 -9.96 13.25
C SER A 566 0.04 -10.37 13.40
N VAL A 567 0.70 -10.58 12.26
CA VAL A 567 2.05 -11.16 12.17
C VAL A 567 2.94 -10.21 11.40
N TRP A 568 3.94 -9.69 12.10
CA TRP A 568 4.89 -8.71 11.59
C TRP A 568 6.31 -9.28 11.62
N THR A 569 7.17 -8.73 10.79
CA THR A 569 8.61 -8.99 10.85
C THR A 569 9.29 -7.80 11.50
N LEU A 570 9.95 -8.04 12.63
CA LEU A 570 10.91 -7.11 13.21
C LEU A 570 12.26 -7.37 12.56
N GLU A 571 12.81 -6.38 11.87
CA GLU A 571 14.16 -6.41 11.32
C GLU A 571 15.01 -5.32 12.00
N LEU A 572 16.22 -5.68 12.41
CA LEU A 572 17.14 -4.79 13.13
C LEU A 572 18.39 -4.53 12.31
N ALA A 573 18.82 -3.26 12.26
CA ALA A 573 20.11 -2.90 11.70
C ALA A 573 21.25 -3.46 12.58
N ASP A 574 22.42 -3.74 11.97
CA ASP A 574 23.54 -4.37 12.68
C ASP A 574 23.97 -3.60 13.94
N TRP A 575 23.97 -2.26 13.88
CA TRP A 575 24.32 -1.40 15.01
C TRP A 575 23.30 -1.50 16.16
N ALA A 576 22.00 -1.39 15.84
CA ALA A 576 20.91 -1.44 16.82
C ALA A 576 20.79 -2.83 17.45
N ARG A 577 20.96 -3.89 16.65
CA ARG A 577 20.98 -5.28 17.13
C ARG A 577 22.09 -5.51 18.15
N LYS A 578 23.27 -4.93 17.95
CA LYS A 578 24.39 -5.05 18.89
C LYS A 578 24.05 -4.44 20.25
N GLU A 579 23.31 -3.33 20.26
CA GLU A 579 22.89 -2.62 21.47
C GLU A 579 21.69 -3.27 22.16
N LEU A 580 20.77 -3.84 21.38
CA LEU A 580 19.58 -4.52 21.87
C LEU A 580 19.77 -6.01 22.17
N LYS A 581 20.96 -6.57 21.98
CA LYS A 581 21.21 -8.01 22.17
C LYS A 581 20.79 -8.47 23.57
N GLY A 582 19.98 -9.51 23.65
CA GLY A 582 19.49 -10.07 24.91
C GLY A 582 18.34 -9.30 25.56
N LYS A 583 17.87 -8.21 24.94
CA LYS A 583 16.65 -7.52 25.34
C LYS A 583 15.43 -8.38 25.06
N THR A 584 14.39 -8.25 25.88
CA THR A 584 13.16 -9.02 25.74
C THR A 584 12.16 -8.23 24.89
N VAL A 585 11.49 -8.93 23.98
CA VAL A 585 10.40 -8.40 23.16
C VAL A 585 9.09 -8.67 23.85
N TYR A 586 8.22 -7.68 23.93
CA TYR A 586 6.89 -7.76 24.51
C TYR A 586 5.82 -7.40 23.48
N ALA A 587 4.72 -8.14 23.50
CA ALA A 587 3.47 -7.80 22.83
C ALA A 587 2.36 -7.75 23.90
N ASP A 588 1.67 -6.61 24.02
CA ASP A 588 0.65 -6.35 25.06
C ASP A 588 1.13 -6.69 26.48
N GLY A 589 2.38 -6.30 26.78
CA GLY A 589 3.04 -6.55 28.06
C GLY A 589 3.41 -8.00 28.34
N LYS A 590 3.17 -8.93 27.40
CA LYS A 590 3.57 -10.34 27.50
C LYS A 590 4.87 -10.57 26.74
N ALA A 591 5.81 -11.30 27.36
CA ALA A 591 7.06 -11.64 26.71
C ALA A 591 6.80 -12.53 25.47
N ALA A 592 7.24 -12.06 24.30
CA ALA A 592 7.05 -12.70 22.99
C ALA A 592 8.36 -13.29 22.44
N GLY A 593 9.50 -13.01 23.08
CA GLY A 593 10.80 -13.53 22.68
C GLY A 593 11.95 -12.66 23.20
N SER A 594 13.15 -12.90 22.72
CA SER A 594 14.33 -12.08 23.01
C SER A 594 15.08 -11.79 21.73
N ILE A 595 15.70 -10.62 21.65
CA ILE A 595 16.57 -10.25 20.53
C ILE A 595 17.78 -11.19 20.51
N ASP A 596 17.83 -12.01 19.47
CA ASP A 596 18.86 -13.02 19.25
C ASP A 596 19.94 -12.53 18.27
N GLU A 597 20.73 -13.46 17.73
CA GLU A 597 21.75 -13.13 16.72
C GLU A 597 21.18 -13.03 15.30
N SER A 598 19.89 -13.32 15.08
CA SER A 598 19.27 -13.10 13.77
C SER A 598 19.07 -11.60 13.52
N SER A 599 19.07 -11.18 12.25
CA SER A 599 18.74 -9.80 11.88
C SER A 599 17.23 -9.58 11.78
N SER A 600 16.41 -10.64 11.86
CA SER A 600 14.97 -10.58 11.64
C SER A 600 14.25 -11.65 12.45
N GLN A 601 13.15 -11.28 13.09
CA GLN A 601 12.30 -12.20 13.84
C GLN A 601 10.81 -11.89 13.62
N ILE A 602 9.97 -12.92 13.79
CA ILE A 602 8.52 -12.76 13.73
C ILE A 602 8.01 -12.19 15.04
N VAL A 603 7.10 -11.23 14.93
CA VAL A 603 6.36 -10.63 16.05
C VAL A 603 4.89 -10.89 15.82
N ILE A 604 4.25 -11.47 16.83
CA ILE A 604 2.82 -11.76 16.82
C ILE A 604 2.13 -10.78 17.76
N ILE A 605 1.19 -10.01 17.23
CA ILE A 605 0.27 -9.21 18.02
C ILE A 605 -1.01 -10.05 18.19
N PRO A 606 -1.47 -10.29 19.44
CA PRO A 606 -2.65 -11.10 19.69
C PRO A 606 -3.89 -10.59 18.96
N ALA A 607 -4.83 -11.50 18.67
CA ALA A 607 -6.13 -11.12 18.15
C ALA A 607 -6.84 -10.13 19.10
N GLY A 608 -7.48 -9.12 18.52
CA GLY A 608 -8.15 -8.05 19.21
C GLY A 608 -8.31 -6.81 18.34
N LEU A 609 -9.28 -5.98 18.70
CA LEU A 609 -9.41 -4.62 18.18
C LEU A 609 -8.99 -3.63 19.26
N GLY A 610 -8.73 -2.39 18.84
CA GLY A 610 -8.31 -1.30 19.73
C GLY A 610 -6.80 -1.19 19.82
N GLU A 611 -6.34 -0.82 21.01
CA GLU A 611 -4.92 -0.56 21.24
C GLU A 611 -4.14 -1.84 21.53
N HIS A 612 -3.06 -2.04 20.78
CA HIS A 612 -2.06 -3.07 21.03
C HIS A 612 -0.66 -2.43 21.09
N THR A 613 0.25 -3.06 21.82
CA THR A 613 1.59 -2.51 22.06
C THR A 613 2.67 -3.54 21.76
N PHE A 614 3.74 -3.06 21.13
CA PHE A 614 4.97 -3.78 20.90
C PHE A 614 6.12 -3.02 21.55
N GLU A 615 6.98 -3.72 22.31
CA GLU A 615 8.07 -3.09 23.06
C GLU A 615 9.33 -3.96 23.09
N ILE A 616 10.51 -3.34 23.17
CA ILE A 616 11.78 -4.01 23.47
C ILE A 616 12.36 -3.44 24.78
N LYS A 617 12.64 -4.30 25.78
CA LYS A 617 13.07 -3.91 27.15
C LYS A 617 14.31 -4.62 27.66
#